data_AF-A0A6A5VLJ9-F1
#
_entry.id   AF-A0A6A5VLJ9-F1
#
_cell.length_a   1.000
_cell.length_b   1.000
_cell.length_c   1.000
_cell.angle_alpha   90.00
_cell.angle_beta   90.00
_cell.angle_gamma   90.00
#
_symmetry.space_group_name_H-M   'P 1'
#
loop_
_entity.id
_entity.type
_entity.pdbx_description
1 polymer ?
#
loop_
_entity_poly.entity_id
_entity_poly.type
_entity_poly.pdbx_seq_one_letter_code
_entity_poly.pdbx_strand_id
1 'polypeptide(L)'
;MSLLRCRTSISKVERYHAPLRRAYEITRVELDSSTSDVAVLQMAVKAVNDTAGLDGLVPTLLVFGAYPRVSMDSPPSPSTIRRAEAIQKAIKALRRAAAERAVSNALNTKNRLNIDKLLLLPL
;
A
#
# COMPACT_ATOMS: atom_id res chain seq x y z
N MET A 1 35.78 17.39 2.72
CA MET A 1 34.43 16.98 3.18
C MET A 1 33.45 17.18 2.02
N SER A 2 33.11 16.13 1.28
CA SER A 2 32.07 16.15 0.24
C SER A 2 31.57 14.73 -0.06
N LEU A 3 30.97 14.09 0.95
CA LEU A 3 30.29 12.79 0.84
C LEU A 3 28.80 12.98 0.51
N LEU A 4 28.47 13.78 -0.52
CA LEU A 4 27.07 14.07 -0.87
C LEU A 4 26.77 13.95 -2.37
N ARG A 5 27.44 13.04 -3.07
CA ARG A 5 27.12 12.71 -4.47
C ARG A 5 27.22 11.21 -4.69
N CYS A 6 26.29 10.43 -4.16
CA CYS A 6 26.02 9.05 -4.62
C CYS A 6 24.63 8.54 -4.19
N ARG A 7 23.66 9.41 -3.92
CA ARG A 7 22.32 9.00 -3.47
C ARG A 7 21.26 8.97 -4.58
N THR A 8 21.57 9.47 -5.78
CA THR A 8 20.57 9.75 -6.83
C THR A 8 20.70 8.90 -8.10
N SER A 9 21.71 8.03 -8.22
CA SER A 9 21.98 7.23 -9.42
C SER A 9 21.31 5.85 -9.45
N ILE A 10 20.37 5.58 -8.55
CA ILE A 10 19.57 4.34 -8.60
C ILE A 10 18.67 4.39 -9.84
N SER A 11 18.79 3.37 -10.69
CA SER A 11 18.02 3.25 -11.93
C SER A 11 16.52 3.23 -11.64
N LYS A 12 15.67 3.64 -12.59
CA LYS A 12 14.20 3.63 -12.40
C LYS A 12 13.70 2.25 -11.95
N VAL A 13 14.33 1.18 -12.43
CA VAL A 13 14.01 -0.22 -12.07
C VAL A 13 14.33 -0.50 -10.60
N GLU A 14 15.50 -0.08 -10.13
CA GLU A 14 15.94 -0.37 -8.77
C GLU A 14 15.05 0.30 -7.70
N ARG A 15 14.47 1.47 -8.01
CA ARG A 15 13.52 2.14 -7.10
C ARG A 15 12.23 1.34 -6.88
N TYR A 16 11.85 0.49 -7.83
CA TYR A 16 10.65 -0.34 -7.73
C TYR A 16 10.85 -1.62 -6.91
N HIS A 17 12.10 -1.99 -6.57
CA HIS A 17 12.34 -3.18 -5.73
C HIS A 17 11.81 -3.01 -4.31
N ALA A 18 11.91 -1.82 -3.72
CA ALA A 18 11.43 -1.58 -2.36
C ALA A 18 9.89 -1.67 -2.22
N PRO A 19 9.09 -1.00 -3.08
CA PRO A 19 7.63 -1.18 -3.10
C PRO A 19 7.21 -2.63 -3.37
N LEU A 20 7.87 -3.31 -4.31
CA LEU A 20 7.55 -4.69 -4.65
C LEU A 20 7.86 -5.66 -3.51
N ARG A 21 9.03 -5.53 -2.88
CA ARG A 21 9.39 -6.33 -1.71
C ARG A 21 8.39 -6.12 -0.58
N ARG A 22 8.01 -4.87 -0.32
CA ARG A 22 7.04 -4.54 0.72
C ARG A 22 5.67 -5.14 0.43
N ALA A 23 5.19 -5.02 -0.80
CA ALA A 23 3.92 -5.63 -1.20
C ALA A 23 3.97 -7.16 -1.08
N TYR A 24 5.09 -7.79 -1.45
CA TYR A 24 5.30 -9.22 -1.31
C TYR A 24 5.21 -9.66 0.15
N GLU A 25 5.98 -9.03 1.05
CA GLU A 25 5.98 -9.36 2.48
C GLU A 25 4.58 -9.25 3.10
N ILE A 26 3.85 -8.16 2.81
CA ILE A 26 2.47 -7.97 3.27
C ILE A 26 1.57 -9.09 2.74
N THR A 27 1.63 -9.35 1.43
CA THR A 27 0.81 -10.39 0.79
C THR A 27 1.11 -11.78 1.38
N ARG A 28 2.37 -12.07 1.71
CA ARG A 28 2.82 -13.33 2.32
C ARG A 28 2.34 -13.52 3.76
N VAL A 29 2.19 -12.42 4.50
CA VAL A 29 1.67 -12.43 5.89
C VAL A 29 0.15 -12.60 5.89
N GLU A 30 -0.54 -11.98 4.93
CA GLU A 30 -2.01 -11.99 4.83
C GLU A 30 -2.57 -13.29 4.22
N LEU A 31 -1.72 -14.09 3.57
CA LEU A 31 -2.13 -15.35 2.92
C LEU A 31 -1.60 -16.56 3.67
N ASP A 32 -2.39 -17.63 3.65
CA ASP A 32 -1.97 -18.92 4.19
C ASP A 32 -0.68 -19.41 3.53
N SER A 33 0.14 -20.11 4.31
CA SER A 33 1.40 -20.73 3.86
C SER A 33 1.23 -21.75 2.74
N SER A 34 -0.01 -22.16 2.44
CA SER A 34 -0.39 -23.02 1.31
C SER A 34 -0.37 -22.31 -0.05
N THR A 35 -0.31 -20.97 -0.06
CA THR A 35 -0.25 -20.19 -1.31
C THR A 35 1.16 -20.23 -1.89
N SER A 36 1.28 -20.59 -3.17
CA SER A 36 2.59 -20.65 -3.83
C SER A 36 3.25 -19.26 -3.89
N ASP A 37 4.57 -19.22 -3.72
CA ASP A 37 5.34 -17.97 -3.76
C ASP A 37 5.17 -17.24 -5.12
N VAL A 38 4.95 -18.00 -6.20
CA VAL A 38 4.61 -17.46 -7.53
C VAL A 38 3.29 -16.69 -7.50
N ALA A 39 2.26 -17.23 -6.84
CA ALA A 39 0.97 -16.55 -6.73
C ALA A 39 1.07 -15.28 -5.87
N VAL A 40 1.82 -15.33 -4.77
CA VAL A 40 2.12 -14.17 -3.91
C VAL A 40 2.82 -13.08 -4.72
N LEU A 41 3.84 -13.44 -5.50
CA LEU A 41 4.57 -12.49 -6.33
C LEU A 41 3.67 -11.86 -7.40
N GLN A 42 2.83 -12.65 -8.07
CA GLN A 42 1.86 -12.11 -9.05
C GLN A 42 0.90 -11.10 -8.42
N MET A 43 0.42 -11.36 -7.20
CA MET A 43 -0.44 -10.42 -6.48
C MET A 43 0.29 -9.16 -6.05
N ALA A 44 1.53 -9.29 -5.58
CA ALA A 44 2.37 -8.15 -5.22
C ALA A 44 2.63 -7.23 -6.42
N VAL A 45 3.00 -7.81 -7.58
CA VAL A 45 3.20 -7.04 -8.83
C VAL A 45 1.92 -6.33 -9.25
N LYS A 46 0.78 -7.03 -9.21
CA LYS A 46 -0.52 -6.42 -9.54
C LYS A 46 -0.87 -5.27 -8.58
N ALA A 47 -0.70 -5.48 -7.28
CA ALA A 47 -0.98 -4.47 -6.27
C ALA A 47 -0.11 -3.21 -6.47
N VAL A 48 1.18 -3.38 -6.77
CA VAL A 48 2.09 -2.26 -7.06
C VAL A 48 1.65 -1.51 -8.33
N ASN A 49 1.23 -2.23 -9.37
CA ASN A 49 0.81 -1.60 -10.63
C ASN A 49 -0.53 -0.86 -10.52
N ASP A 50 -1.44 -1.35 -9.68
CA ASP A 50 -2.77 -0.76 -9.46
C ASP A 50 -2.79 0.33 -8.37
N THR A 51 -1.71 0.49 -7.61
CA THR A 51 -1.58 1.50 -6.54
C THR A 51 -0.92 2.77 -7.07
N ALA A 52 -1.47 3.92 -6.68
CA ALA A 52 -0.88 5.21 -6.97
C ALA A 52 0.45 5.37 -6.21
N GLY A 53 1.52 5.71 -6.93
CA GLY A 53 2.79 6.10 -6.33
C GLY A 53 2.70 7.43 -5.59
N LEU A 54 3.84 7.93 -5.09
CA LEU A 54 3.91 9.18 -4.32
C LEU A 54 3.34 10.39 -5.08
N ASP A 55 3.42 10.37 -6.42
CA ASP A 55 2.93 11.41 -7.32
C ASP A 55 1.46 11.21 -7.74
N GLY A 56 0.74 10.27 -7.13
CA GLY A 56 -0.63 9.94 -7.51
C GLY A 56 -0.75 9.14 -8.83
N LEU A 57 0.36 8.86 -9.49
CA LEU A 57 0.40 8.13 -10.75
C LEU A 57 0.21 6.63 -10.52
N VAL A 58 -0.77 6.04 -11.20
CA VAL A 58 -1.05 4.60 -11.19
C VAL A 58 -0.47 3.98 -12.48
N PRO A 59 0.53 3.09 -12.40
CA PRO A 59 1.13 2.46 -13.57
C PRO A 59 0.11 1.82 -14.53
N THR A 60 -0.90 1.13 -14.01
CA THR A 60 -1.97 0.53 -14.83
C THR A 60 -2.72 1.58 -15.65
N LEU A 61 -3.03 2.75 -15.08
CA LEU A 61 -3.68 3.84 -15.81
C LEU A 61 -2.75 4.47 -16.85
N LEU A 62 -1.46 4.58 -16.55
CA LEU A 62 -0.49 5.13 -17.50
C LEU A 62 -0.30 4.26 -18.73
N VAL A 63 -0.35 2.93 -18.56
CA VAL A 63 -0.14 1.98 -19.66
C VAL A 63 -1.42 1.72 -20.45
N PHE A 64 -2.56 1.55 -19.77
CA PHE A 64 -3.80 1.13 -20.40
C PHE A 64 -4.84 2.25 -20.58
N GLY A 65 -4.65 3.42 -19.95
CA GLY A 65 -5.64 4.51 -19.95
C GLY A 65 -6.91 4.22 -19.15
N ALA A 66 -7.04 3.01 -18.61
CA ALA A 66 -8.19 2.55 -17.83
C ALA A 66 -7.76 1.39 -16.92
N TYR A 67 -8.57 1.06 -15.93
CA TYR A 67 -8.43 -0.21 -15.21
C TYR A 67 -9.02 -1.34 -16.07
N PRO A 68 -8.22 -2.31 -16.53
CA PRO A 68 -8.74 -3.43 -17.31
C PRO A 68 -9.81 -4.16 -16.50
N ARG A 69 -11.02 -4.21 -17.06
CA ARG A 69 -12.13 -4.95 -16.46
C ARG A 69 -11.96 -6.43 -16.79
N VAL A 70 -12.22 -7.29 -15.83
CA VAL A 70 -12.38 -8.73 -16.09
C VAL A 70 -13.78 -8.88 -16.68
N SER A 71 -13.91 -9.18 -17.97
CA SER A 71 -15.22 -9.34 -18.62
C SER A 71 -15.87 -10.64 -18.14
N MET A 72 -17.21 -10.62 -17.96
CA MET A 72 -17.99 -11.80 -17.59
C MET A 72 -18.08 -12.81 -18.75
N ASP A 73 -17.87 -12.36 -19.99
CA ASP A 73 -17.90 -13.16 -21.22
C ASP A 73 -16.67 -14.07 -21.37
N SER A 74 -15.68 -13.89 -20.50
CA SER A 74 -14.52 -14.77 -20.34
C SER A 74 -14.24 -14.89 -18.84
N PRO A 75 -15.00 -15.74 -18.13
CA PRO A 75 -14.94 -15.78 -16.68
C PRO A 75 -13.49 -15.97 -16.25
N PRO A 76 -12.98 -15.13 -15.33
CA PRO A 76 -11.63 -15.29 -14.82
C PRO A 76 -11.44 -16.72 -14.37
N SER A 77 -10.26 -17.28 -14.64
CA SER A 77 -9.92 -18.62 -14.14
C SER A 77 -10.28 -18.71 -12.64
N PRO A 78 -10.71 -19.87 -12.12
CA PRO A 78 -11.05 -20.01 -10.71
C PRO A 78 -9.96 -19.48 -9.75
N SER A 79 -8.69 -19.55 -10.18
CA SER A 79 -7.54 -18.96 -9.49
C SER A 79 -7.52 -17.42 -9.47
N THR A 80 -8.10 -16.74 -10.46
CA THR A 80 -8.19 -15.28 -10.55
C THR A 80 -9.33 -14.74 -9.69
N ILE A 81 -10.46 -15.45 -9.60
CA ILE A 81 -11.57 -15.11 -8.68
C ILE A 81 -11.06 -15.17 -7.23
N ARG A 82 -10.43 -16.29 -6.85
CA ARG A 82 -9.91 -16.51 -5.50
C ARG A 82 -8.86 -15.46 -5.09
N ARG A 83 -8.01 -15.02 -6.03
CA ARG A 83 -7.06 -13.92 -5.81
C ARG A 83 -7.74 -12.57 -5.64
N ALA A 84 -8.76 -12.27 -6.46
CA ALA A 84 -9.51 -11.02 -6.34
C ALA A 84 -10.23 -10.91 -4.99
N GLU A 85 -10.82 -12.01 -4.51
CA GLU A 85 -11.46 -12.06 -3.18
C GLU A 85 -10.46 -11.85 -2.04
N ALA A 86 -9.28 -12.47 -2.11
CA ALA A 86 -8.22 -12.29 -1.12
C ALA A 86 -7.76 -10.82 -1.07
N ILE A 87 -7.56 -10.19 -2.24
CA ILE A 87 -7.19 -8.78 -2.35
C ILE A 87 -8.28 -7.88 -1.74
N GLN A 88 -9.56 -8.14 -2.01
CA GLN A 88 -10.65 -7.36 -1.44
C GLN A 88 -10.71 -7.46 0.10
N LYS A 89 -10.48 -8.66 0.65
CA LYS A 89 -10.41 -8.86 2.11
C LYS A 89 -9.24 -8.08 2.74
N ALA A 90 -8.06 -8.13 2.13
CA ALA A 90 -6.89 -7.39 2.58
C ALA A 90 -7.12 -5.86 2.56
N ILE A 91 -7.70 -5.34 1.48
CA ILE A 91 -8.05 -3.90 1.37
C ILE A 91 -9.01 -3.49 2.50
N LYS A 92 -10.01 -4.32 2.80
CA LYS A 92 -10.98 -4.04 3.87
C LYS A 92 -10.32 -4.03 5.26
N ALA A 93 -9.44 -4.99 5.53
CA ALA A 93 -8.68 -5.04 6.78
C ALA A 93 -7.78 -3.81 6.95
N LEU A 94 -7.05 -3.43 5.89
CA LEU A 94 -6.16 -2.28 5.91
C LEU A 94 -6.92 -0.96 6.16
N ARG A 95 -8.08 -0.78 5.53
CA ARG A 95 -8.95 0.39 5.76
C ARG A 95 -9.41 0.49 7.22
N ARG A 96 -9.77 -0.64 7.84
CA ARG A 96 -10.15 -0.67 9.25
C ARG A 96 -8.99 -0.26 10.15
N ALA A 97 -7.81 -0.84 9.94
CA ALA A 97 -6.61 -0.50 10.72
C ALA A 97 -6.20 0.98 10.57
N ALA A 98 -6.33 1.54 9.36
CA ALA A 98 -6.08 2.95 9.12
C ALA A 98 -7.08 3.85 9.88
N ALA A 99 -8.36 3.50 9.91
CA ALA A 99 -9.38 4.23 10.66
C ALA A 99 -9.12 4.18 12.18
N GLU A 100 -8.78 3.01 12.72
CA GLU A 100 -8.45 2.84 14.14
C GLU A 100 -7.23 3.69 14.53
N ARG A 101 -6.19 3.72 13.69
CA ARG A 101 -5.02 4.61 13.89
C ARG A 101 -5.39 6.09 13.81
N ALA A 102 -6.25 6.49 12.88
CA ALA A 102 -6.68 7.87 12.76
C ALA A 102 -7.41 8.35 14.02
N VAL A 103 -8.30 7.52 14.57
CA VAL A 103 -9.00 7.79 15.83
C VAL A 103 -8.02 7.88 17.00
N SER A 104 -7.10 6.91 17.13
CA SER A 104 -6.08 6.92 18.19
C SER A 104 -5.20 8.18 18.13
N ASN A 105 -4.76 8.56 16.92
CA ASN A 105 -3.97 9.76 16.72
C ASN A 105 -4.74 11.03 17.09
N ALA A 106 -6.03 11.12 16.73
CA ALA A 106 -6.88 12.26 17.10
C ALA A 106 -7.02 12.39 18.63
N LEU A 107 -7.25 11.28 19.34
CA LEU A 107 -7.32 11.25 20.80
C LEU A 107 -5.98 11.64 21.45
N ASN A 108 -4.87 11.09 20.96
CA ASN A 108 -3.54 11.40 21.47
C ASN A 108 -3.13 12.86 21.21
N THR A 109 -3.56 13.44 20.09
CA THR A 109 -3.30 14.86 19.78
C THR A 109 -4.03 15.78 20.76
N LYS A 110 -5.27 15.43 21.15
CA LYS A 110 -6.02 16.15 22.19
C LYS A 110 -5.35 16.09 23.56
N ASN A 111 -4.82 14.93 23.96
CA ASN A 111 -4.10 14.78 25.24
C ASN A 111 -2.70 15.42 25.25
N ARG A 112 -2.17 15.79 24.08
CA ARG A 112 -0.88 16.48 23.95
C ARG A 112 -1.00 18.00 24.14
N LEU A 113 -2.19 18.54 23.89
CA LEU A 113 -2.53 19.93 24.19
C LEU A 113 -2.91 20.04 25.68
N ASN A 114 -1.92 19.89 26.57
CA ASN A 114 -2.13 20.19 27.97
C ASN A 114 -2.30 21.72 28.13
N ILE A 115 -3.56 22.15 28.17
CA ILE A 115 -4.00 23.54 28.33
C ILE A 115 -3.69 24.11 29.73
N ASP A 116 -3.26 23.29 30.69
CA ASP A 116 -2.91 23.75 32.04
C ASP A 116 -1.75 24.76 32.01
N LYS A 117 -0.86 24.67 31.02
CA LYS A 117 0.23 25.65 30.83
C LYS A 117 -0.22 26.96 30.18
N LEU A 118 -1.36 26.99 29.50
CA LEU A 118 -1.90 28.21 28.87
C LEU A 118 -2.68 29.08 29.86
N LEU A 119 -3.18 28.50 30.96
CA LEU A 119 -3.88 29.23 32.03
C LEU A 119 -2.95 30.01 32.98
N LEU A 120 -1.63 29.83 32.86
CA LEU A 120 -0.62 30.46 33.72
C LEU A 120 0.15 31.62 33.04
N LEU A 121 -0.21 32.00 31.81
CA LEU A 121 0.41 33.14 31.14
C LEU A 121 -0.32 34.43 31.54
N PRO A 122 0.41 35.47 31.99
CA PRO A 122 -0.22 36.75 32.27
C PRO A 122 -0.68 37.40 30.97
N LEU A 123 -1.84 38.06 31.03
CA LEU A 123 -2.46 38.82 29.94
C LEU A 123 -1.60 40.00 29.50
#